data_AF-A0A6M0F6I5-F1
#
_entry.id   AF-A0A6M0F6I5-F1
#
_cell.length_a   1.000
_cell.length_b   1.000
_cell.length_c   1.000
_cell.angle_alpha   90.00
_cell.angle_beta   90.00
_cell.angle_gamma   90.00
#
_symmetry.space_group_name_H-M   'P 1'
#
loop_
_entity.id
_entity.type
_entity.pdbx_description
1 polymer ?
#
loop_
_entity_poly.entity_id
_entity_poly.type
_entity_poly.pdbx_seq_one_letter_code
_entity_poly.pdbx_strand_id
1 'polypeptide(L)'
;MGTGVNISTFKTEWTSNIKGDLLAGIVVALALIPEAIAFSIIAGVDPKVGLYASFTMAVIIAIVGGRPGMVSAATGAMALLMVYLVK
;
A
#
# COMPACT_ATOMS: atom_id res chain seq x y z
N MET A 1 -6.85 -31.43 1.89
CA MET A 1 -5.86 -32.28 2.60
C MET A 1 -4.49 -31.62 2.41
N GLY A 2 -3.91 -30.84 3.32
CA GLY A 2 -4.22 -30.55 4.71
C GLY A 2 -4.29 -29.06 5.01
N THR A 3 -5.18 -28.76 5.95
CA THR A 3 -5.27 -27.55 6.74
C THR A 3 -4.03 -27.41 7.63
N GLY A 4 -3.38 -26.26 7.60
CA GLY A 4 -2.33 -25.93 8.55
C GLY A 4 -1.65 -24.63 8.18
N VAL A 5 -2.16 -23.52 8.69
CA VAL A 5 -1.35 -22.31 8.87
C VAL A 5 -0.14 -22.75 9.70
N ASN A 6 1.00 -22.97 9.04
CA ASN A 6 2.23 -23.36 9.70
C ASN A 6 2.76 -22.12 10.45
N ILE A 7 2.46 -22.05 11.74
CA ILE A 7 2.85 -20.94 12.62
C ILE A 7 4.37 -20.74 12.62
N SER A 8 5.14 -21.79 12.33
CA SER A 8 6.59 -21.78 12.12
C SER A 8 6.98 -20.97 10.88
N THR A 9 6.32 -21.21 9.74
CA THR A 9 6.54 -20.45 8.49
C THR A 9 6.19 -18.98 8.65
N PHE A 10 5.07 -18.67 9.34
CA PHE A 10 4.64 -17.28 9.58
C PHE A 10 5.64 -16.52 10.47
N LYS A 11 6.17 -17.18 11.51
CA LYS A 11 7.24 -16.62 12.35
C LYS A 11 8.52 -16.41 11.56
N THR A 12 8.91 -17.37 10.73
CA THR A 12 10.09 -17.23 9.88
C THR A 12 9.92 -16.10 8.89
N GLU A 13 8.77 -15.93 8.23
CA GLU A 13 8.55 -14.79 7.32
C GLU A 13 8.67 -13.43 8.04
N TRP A 14 8.04 -13.29 9.21
CA TRP A 14 8.10 -12.04 10.00
C TRP A 14 9.50 -11.69 10.51
N THR A 15 10.36 -12.68 10.76
CA THR A 15 11.70 -12.45 11.34
C THR A 15 12.86 -12.67 10.36
N SER A 16 12.59 -13.18 9.16
CA SER A 16 13.63 -13.59 8.19
C SER A 16 14.40 -12.39 7.65
N ASN A 17 13.72 -11.30 7.27
CA ASN A 17 14.36 -10.20 6.54
C ASN A 17 13.92 -8.78 6.95
N ILE A 18 14.04 -8.47 8.24
CA ILE A 18 13.70 -7.15 8.80
C ILE A 18 14.45 -6.00 8.10
N LYS A 19 15.73 -6.21 7.74
CA LYS A 19 16.53 -5.18 7.03
C LYS A 19 16.02 -4.94 5.61
N GLY A 20 15.70 -6.00 4.88
CA GLY A 20 15.15 -5.92 3.53
C GLY A 20 13.77 -5.26 3.53
N ASP A 21 12.90 -5.64 4.46
CA ASP A 21 11.53 -5.12 4.56
C ASP A 21 11.53 -3.63 4.93
N LEU A 22 12.42 -3.21 5.83
CA LEU A 22 12.56 -1.81 6.19
C LEU A 22 13.07 -0.96 5.01
N LEU A 23 14.10 -1.43 4.31
CA LEU A 23 14.63 -0.73 3.13
C LEU A 23 13.59 -0.66 2.01
N ALA A 24 12.90 -1.78 1.74
CA ALA A 24 11.82 -1.85 0.75
C ALA A 24 10.69 -0.89 1.11
N GLY A 25 10.25 -0.85 2.37
CA GLY A 25 9.22 0.07 2.85
C GLY A 25 9.60 1.54 2.68
N ILE A 26 10.83 1.92 3.00
CA ILE A 26 11.33 3.29 2.81
C ILE A 26 11.37 3.67 1.33
N VAL A 27 11.90 2.80 0.47
CA VAL A 27 12.00 3.06 -0.97
C VAL A 27 10.60 3.20 -1.58
N VAL A 28 9.69 2.32 -1.21
CA VAL A 28 8.29 2.36 -1.63
C VAL A 28 7.61 3.65 -1.16
N ALA A 29 7.78 4.04 0.12
CA ALA A 29 7.20 5.26 0.66
C ALA A 29 7.70 6.51 -0.08
N LEU A 30 8.98 6.58 -0.42
CA LEU A 30 9.54 7.68 -1.20
C LEU A 30 9.00 7.70 -2.64
N ALA A 31 8.81 6.54 -3.27
CA ALA A 31 8.22 6.43 -4.60
C ALA A 31 6.73 6.82 -4.64
N LEU A 32 5.99 6.54 -3.55
CA LEU A 32 4.56 6.83 -3.41
C LEU A 32 4.22 8.32 -3.32
N ILE A 33 5.15 9.16 -2.85
CA ILE A 33 4.91 10.60 -2.69
C ILE A 33 4.57 11.26 -4.03
N PRO A 34 5.42 11.21 -5.08
CA PRO A 34 5.10 11.80 -6.37
C PRO A 34 3.94 11.08 -7.07
N GLU A 35 3.80 9.77 -6.90
CA GLU A 35 2.72 8.97 -7.49
C GLU A 35 1.34 9.41 -6.99
N ALA A 36 1.18 9.54 -5.67
CA ALA A 36 -0.08 9.97 -5.05
C ALA A 36 -0.45 11.42 -5.43
N ILE A 37 0.55 12.31 -5.56
CA ILE A 37 0.34 13.69 -6.01
C ILE A 37 -0.14 13.72 -7.46
N ALA A 38 0.53 13.00 -8.35
CA ALA A 38 0.16 12.93 -9.77
C ALA A 38 -1.26 12.39 -9.97
N PHE A 39 -1.61 11.30 -9.28
CA PHE A 39 -2.95 10.71 -9.37
C PHE A 39 -4.04 11.60 -8.77
N SER A 40 -3.75 12.33 -7.69
CA SER A 40 -4.71 13.29 -7.14
C SER A 40 -5.02 14.43 -8.11
N ILE A 41 -3.99 14.93 -8.80
CA ILE A 41 -4.14 15.97 -9.84
C ILE A 41 -4.99 15.43 -11.01
N ILE A 42 -4.73 14.20 -11.46
CA ILE A 42 -5.53 13.56 -12.52
C ILE A 42 -6.99 13.39 -12.08
N ALA A 43 -7.22 13.02 -10.81
CA ALA A 43 -8.54 12.87 -10.22
C ALA A 43 -9.27 14.20 -9.96
N GLY A 44 -8.61 15.35 -10.12
CA GLY A 44 -9.18 16.67 -9.85
C GLY A 44 -9.39 16.98 -8.36
N VAL A 45 -8.72 16.24 -7.47
CA VAL A 45 -8.80 16.43 -6.01
C VAL A 45 -7.50 17.01 -5.46
N ASP A 46 -7.58 17.62 -4.26
CA ASP A 46 -6.40 18.12 -3.57
C ASP A 46 -5.34 17.01 -3.35
N PRO A 47 -4.05 17.24 -3.66
CA PRO A 47 -2.96 16.26 -3.47
C PRO A 47 -2.86 15.70 -2.04
N LYS A 48 -3.31 16.49 -1.06
CA LYS A 48 -3.40 16.08 0.35
C LYS A 48 -4.29 14.84 0.53
N VAL A 49 -5.38 14.73 -0.24
CA VAL A 49 -6.32 13.61 -0.17
C VAL A 49 -5.65 12.30 -0.62
N GLY A 50 -4.89 12.31 -1.72
CA GLY A 50 -4.19 11.12 -2.19
C GLY A 50 -3.09 10.66 -1.24
N LEU A 51 -2.37 11.60 -0.61
CA LEU A 51 -1.36 11.27 0.41
C LEU A 51 -1.98 10.63 1.65
N TYR A 52 -3.09 11.19 2.17
CA TYR A 52 -3.79 10.62 3.32
C TYR A 52 -4.41 9.26 3.00
N ALA A 53 -4.97 9.09 1.81
CA ALA A 53 -5.54 7.82 1.36
C ALA A 53 -4.46 6.72 1.28
N SER A 54 -3.33 7.02 0.65
CA SER A 54 -2.21 6.07 0.53
C SER A 54 -1.60 5.69 1.87
N PHE A 55 -1.41 6.66 2.78
CA PHE A 55 -0.91 6.38 4.12
C PHE A 55 -1.86 5.50 4.93
N THR A 56 -3.15 5.85 4.95
CA THR A 56 -4.16 5.11 5.71
C THR A 56 -4.31 3.68 5.20
N MET A 57 -4.29 3.50 3.88
CA MET A 57 -4.33 2.16 3.26
C MET A 57 -3.08 1.34 3.60
N ALA A 58 -1.89 1.92 3.52
CA ALA A 58 -0.66 1.22 3.87
C ALA A 58 -0.68 0.71 5.32
N VAL A 59 -1.18 1.51 6.27
CA VAL A 59 -1.32 1.11 7.68
C VAL A 59 -2.33 -0.03 7.85
N ILE A 60 -3.50 0.06 7.20
CA ILE A 60 -4.54 -0.97 7.31
C ILE A 60 -4.07 -2.29 6.71
N ILE A 61 -3.46 -2.24 5.52
CA ILE A 61 -2.99 -3.43 4.79
C ILE A 61 -1.78 -4.06 5.49
N ALA A 62 -0.94 -3.29 6.18
CA ALA A 62 0.14 -3.84 6.99
C ALA A 62 -0.37 -4.76 8.13
N ILE A 63 -1.58 -4.51 8.64
CA ILE A 63 -2.18 -5.28 9.74
C ILE A 63 -3.11 -6.39 9.21
N VAL A 64 -3.95 -6.07 8.22
CA VAL A 64 -5.05 -6.93 7.75
C VAL A 64 -4.72 -7.64 6.42
N GLY A 65 -3.58 -7.31 5.80
CA GLY A 65 -3.20 -7.82 4.50
C GLY A 65 -2.98 -9.35 4.49
N GLY A 66 -3.62 -10.03 3.54
CA GLY A 66 -3.53 -11.48 3.41
C GLY A 66 -2.23 -12.00 2.77
N ARG A 67 -1.41 -11.11 2.18
CA ARG A 67 -0.12 -11.48 1.58
C ARG A 67 0.99 -10.48 1.95
N PRO A 68 1.99 -10.90 2.75
CA PRO A 68 3.13 -10.08 3.10
C PRO A 68 3.88 -9.57 1.85
N GLY A 69 4.33 -8.32 1.90
CA GLY A 69 5.08 -7.67 0.83
C GLY A 69 4.24 -7.04 -0.30
N MET A 70 2.90 -7.16 -0.27
CA MET A 70 2.05 -6.41 -1.22
C MET A 70 1.80 -4.98 -0.72
N VAL A 71 2.10 -4.00 -1.56
CA VAL A 71 1.84 -2.58 -1.31
C VAL A 71 0.45 -2.23 -1.83
N SER A 72 -0.36 -1.55 -1.02
CA SER A 72 -1.67 -1.03 -1.42
C SER A 72 -1.75 0.46 -1.12
N ALA A 73 -2.04 1.25 -2.15
CA ALA A 73 -2.08 2.70 -2.12
C ALA A 73 -3.00 3.25 -3.21
N ALA A 74 -3.09 4.57 -3.35
CA ALA A 74 -3.83 5.21 -4.43
C ALA A 74 -3.20 4.85 -5.79
N THR A 75 -3.91 4.10 -6.63
CA THR A 75 -3.48 3.74 -7.99
C THR A 75 -4.21 4.57 -9.03
N GLY A 76 -3.60 4.71 -10.23
CA GLY A 76 -4.21 5.41 -11.36
C GLY A 76 -5.58 4.84 -11.76
N ALA A 77 -5.79 3.52 -11.61
CA ALA A 77 -7.08 2.88 -11.86
C ALA A 77 -8.20 3.47 -11.00
N MET A 78 -7.93 3.73 -9.72
CA MET A 78 -8.89 4.35 -8.82
C MET A 78 -9.05 5.84 -9.08
N ALA A 79 -7.94 6.55 -9.35
CA ALA A 79 -7.96 7.98 -9.66
C ALA A 79 -8.83 8.31 -10.87
N LEU A 80 -8.74 7.52 -11.94
CA LEU A 80 -9.56 7.68 -13.14
C LEU A 80 -11.06 7.49 -12.87
N LEU A 81 -11.43 6.53 -12.01
CA LEU A 81 -12.83 6.35 -11.61
C LEU A 81 -13.34 7.57 -10.82
N MET A 82 -12.50 8.12 -9.93
CA MET A 82 -12.89 9.28 -9.10
C MET A 82 -13.15 10.53 -9.93
N VAL A 83 -12.50 10.72 -11.09
CA VAL A 83 -12.81 11.82 -12.03
C VAL A 83 -14.29 11.83 -12.41
N TYR A 84 -14.87 10.66 -12.66
CA TYR A 84 -16.26 10.54 -13.10
C TYR A 84 -17.27 10.52 -11.94
N LEU A 85 -16.84 10.15 -10.73
CA LEU A 85 -17.72 9.98 -9.57
C LEU A 85 -17.78 11.22 -8.66
N VAL A 86 -16.75 12.07 -8.66
CA VAL A 86 -16.66 13.26 -7.80
C VAL A 86 -17.29 14.50 -8.46
N LYS A 87 -17.64 14.44 -9.74
CA LYS A 87 -18.26 15.55 -10.48
C LYS A 87 -19.78 15.48 -10.49
#